data_AF-A0A3M1I8Z5-F1
#
_entry.id   AF-A0A3M1I8Z5-F1
#
_cell.length_a   1.000
_cell.length_b   1.000
_cell.length_c   1.000
_cell.angle_alpha   90.00
_cell.angle_beta   90.00
_cell.angle_gamma   90.00
#
_symmetry.space_group_name_H-M   'P 1'
#
loop_
_entity.id
_entity.type
_entity.pdbx_description
1 polymer ?
#
loop_
_entity_poly.entity_id
_entity_poly.type
_entity_poly.pdbx_seq_one_letter_code
_entity_poly.pdbx_strand_id
1 'polypeptide(L)' 'MAATGLWAGSQVRIAELMPRDEALLADEEGDFSGWIELHNAGSAAVNLAGWALSVDPEQPAQWTLAERWLEPG' A
#
# COMPACT_ATOMS: atom_id res chain seq x y z
N MET A 1 24.46 19.73 -14.26
CA MET A 1 24.65 18.32 -13.89
C MET A 1 23.49 17.94 -12.99
N ALA A 2 22.48 17.23 -13.52
CA ALA A 2 21.39 16.71 -12.71
C ALA A 2 21.77 15.28 -12.30
N ALA A 3 21.89 15.04 -11.01
CA ALA A 3 22.01 13.69 -10.48
C ALA A 3 20.66 13.00 -10.74
N THR A 4 20.59 12.16 -11.77
CA THR A 4 19.58 11.12 -11.88
C THR A 4 19.88 10.12 -10.77
N GLY A 5 19.41 10.41 -9.56
CA GLY A 5 19.29 9.38 -8.54
C GLY A 5 18.39 8.31 -9.11
N LEU A 6 18.95 7.18 -9.52
CA LEU A 6 18.17 5.95 -9.59
C LEU A 6 17.73 5.69 -8.16
N TRP A 7 16.54 6.17 -7.80
CA TRP A 7 15.81 5.59 -6.70
C TRP A 7 15.68 4.11 -7.10
N ALA A 8 16.44 3.23 -6.46
CA ALA A 8 16.03 1.85 -6.40
C ALA A 8 14.68 1.90 -5.67
N GLY A 9 13.59 2.02 -6.44
CA GLY A 9 12.24 2.07 -5.89
C GLY A 9 12.07 0.87 -4.97
N SER A 10 11.45 1.08 -3.81
CA SER A 10 11.17 -0.03 -2.90
C SER A 10 10.45 -1.14 -3.67
N GLN A 11 10.86 -2.38 -3.43
CA GLN A 11 10.31 -3.55 -4.11
C GLN A 11 8.78 -3.60 -3.97
N VAL A 12 8.27 -3.31 -2.77
CA VAL A 12 6.83 -3.14 -2.53
C VAL A 12 6.49 -1.66 -2.62
N ARG A 13 5.43 -1.35 -3.37
CA ARG A 13 4.93 0.01 -3.60
C ARG A 13 3.41 0.05 -3.48
N ILE A 14 2.87 1.21 -3.15
CA ILE A 14 1.45 1.48 -3.36
C ILE A 14 1.26 1.70 -4.86
N ALA A 15 0.52 0.81 -5.52
CA ALA A 15 0.23 0.89 -6.95
C ALA A 15 -1.02 1.72 -7.23
N GLU A 16 -2.04 1.56 -6.40
CA GLU A 16 -3.31 2.27 -6.51
C GLU A 16 -3.79 2.73 -5.13
N LEU A 17 -4.57 3.81 -5.14
CA LEU A 17 -5.17 4.43 -3.96
C LEU A 17 -6.59 4.88 -4.34
N MET A 18 -7.57 4.34 -3.64
CA MET A 18 -8.93 4.83 -3.62
C MET A 18 -9.20 5.49 -2.26
N PRO A 19 -9.34 6.82 -2.18
CA PRO A 19 -9.75 7.45 -0.95
C PRO A 19 -11.20 7.05 -0.59
N ARG A 20 -11.53 7.13 0.70
CA ARG A 20 -12.93 7.02 1.14
C ARG A 20 -13.72 8.18 0.52
N ASP A 21 -14.75 7.87 -0.26
CA ASP A 21 -15.60 8.90 -0.88
C ASP A 21 -17.06 8.44 -0.92
N GLU A 22 -17.91 9.13 -0.15
CA GLU A 22 -19.34 8.87 -0.02
C GLU A 22 -20.15 9.23 -1.29
N ALA A 23 -19.51 9.85 -2.29
CA ALA A 23 -20.12 10.14 -3.59
C ALA A 23 -19.81 9.10 -4.68
N LEU A 24 -19.01 8.06 -4.40
CA LEU A 24 -18.68 6.98 -5.33
C LEU A 24 -19.66 5.80 -5.27
N LEU A 25 -19.32 4.65 -5.87
CA LEU A 25 -20.10 3.41 -5.75
C LEU A 25 -19.87 2.82 -4.36
N ALA A 26 -20.95 2.65 -3.59
CA ALA A 26 -20.91 1.85 -2.38
C ALA A 26 -20.70 0.37 -2.72
N ASP A 27 -20.10 -0.38 -1.79
CA ASP A 27 -20.13 -1.84 -1.87
C ASP A 27 -21.55 -2.40 -1.64
N GLU A 28 -21.68 -3.73 -1.65
CA GLU A 28 -22.96 -4.42 -1.52
C GLU A 28 -23.65 -4.15 -0.16
N GLU A 29 -22.89 -3.70 0.84
CA GLU A 29 -23.39 -3.32 2.17
C GLU A 29 -23.68 -1.82 2.30
N GLY A 30 -23.40 -1.01 1.27
CA GLY A 30 -23.59 0.43 1.30
C GLY A 30 -22.43 1.21 1.94
N ASP A 31 -21.27 0.57 2.15
CA ASP A 31 -20.07 1.25 2.65
C ASP A 31 -19.21 1.79 1.50
N PHE A 32 -18.54 2.90 1.79
CA PHE A 32 -17.68 3.62 0.85
C PHE A 32 -16.23 3.48 1.28
N SER A 33 -15.81 2.26 1.56
CA SER A 33 -14.46 2.02 2.06
C SER A 33 -13.40 2.41 1.02
N GLY A 34 -12.47 3.26 1.45
CA GLY A 34 -11.23 3.47 0.69
C GLY A 34 -10.36 2.22 0.72
N TRP A 35 -9.50 2.07 -0.27
CA TRP A 35 -8.57 0.96 -0.36
C TRP A 35 -7.23 1.39 -0.95
N ILE A 36 -6.20 0.60 -0.70
CA ILE A 36 -4.90 0.72 -1.36
C ILE A 36 -4.54 -0.62 -2.00
N GLU A 37 -3.80 -0.59 -3.08
CA GLU A 37 -3.15 -1.77 -3.65
C GLU A 37 -1.65 -1.74 -3.37
N LEU A 38 -1.13 -2.85 -2.85
CA LEU A 38 0.30 -3.08 -2.71
C LEU A 38 0.77 -4.00 -3.85
N HIS A 39 1.75 -3.53 -4.61
CA HIS A 39 2.35 -4.29 -5.71
C HIS A 39 3.82 -4.58 -5.42
N ASN A 40 4.25 -5.81 -5.65
CA ASN A 40 5.64 -6.23 -5.54
C ASN A 40 6.32 -6.19 -6.91
N ALA A 41 7.08 -5.12 -7.17
CA ALA A 41 7.82 -4.91 -8.41
C ALA A 41 9.20 -5.60 -8.45
N GLY A 42 9.56 -6.39 -7.43
CA GLY A 42 10.82 -7.14 -7.39
C GLY A 42 10.64 -8.57 -7.88
N SER A 43 11.66 -9.39 -7.65
CA SER A 43 11.73 -10.75 -8.19
C SER A 43 11.55 -11.86 -7.15
N ALA A 44 11.24 -11.52 -5.90
CA ALA A 44 11.08 -12.47 -4.80
C ALA A 44 9.85 -12.13 -3.94
N ALA A 45 9.25 -13.15 -3.32
CA ALA A 45 8.14 -12.95 -2.39
C ALA A 45 8.57 -12.12 -1.16
N VAL A 46 7.67 -11.27 -0.67
CA VAL A 46 7.90 -10.44 0.52
C VAL A 46 6.86 -10.80 1.59
N ASN A 47 7.31 -11.12 2.80
CA ASN A 47 6.41 -11.27 3.95
C ASN A 47 6.11 -9.89 4.55
N LEU A 48 4.83 -9.53 4.58
CA LEU A 48 4.34 -8.25 5.11
C LEU A 48 4.12 -8.26 6.64
N ALA A 49 4.41 -9.37 7.33
CA ALA A 49 4.25 -9.47 8.78
C ALA A 49 4.95 -8.31 9.50
N GLY A 50 4.19 -7.54 10.29
CA GLY A 50 4.71 -6.43 11.08
C GLY A 50 4.99 -5.15 10.28
N TRP A 51 4.74 -5.13 8.98
CA TRP A 51 4.68 -3.89 8.22
C TRP A 51 3.50 -3.07 8.72
N ALA A 52 3.59 -1.75 8.57
CA ALA A 52 2.52 -0.88 9.00
C ALA A 52 2.17 0.18 7.97
N LEU A 53 0.90 0.55 7.94
CA LEU A 53 0.36 1.65 7.17
C LEU A 53 0.00 2.79 8.13
N SER A 54 0.14 4.02 7.63
CA SER A 54 -0.32 5.20 8.33
C SER A 54 -0.62 6.34 7.37
N VAL A 55 -1.62 7.15 7.72
CA VAL A 55 -1.89 8.45 7.09
C VAL A 55 -1.45 9.63 7.96
N ASP A 56 -0.85 9.35 9.12
CA ASP A 56 -0.37 10.34 10.09
C ASP A 56 1.10 10.03 10.45
N PRO A 57 2.05 10.92 10.10
CA PRO A 57 3.47 10.71 10.41
C PRO A 57 3.75 10.65 11.92
N GLU A 58 2.87 11.21 12.76
CA GLU A 58 3.01 11.13 14.23
C GLU A 58 2.52 9.78 14.79
N GLN A 59 1.76 9.01 13.99
CA GLN A 59 1.28 7.66 14.31
C GLN A 59 1.68 6.66 13.23
N PRO A 60 2.96 6.29 13.10
CA PRO A 60 3.46 5.53 11.95
C PRO A 60 2.93 4.09 11.83
N ALA A 61 2.19 3.58 12.82
CA ALA A 61 1.67 2.21 12.85
C ALA A 61 0.17 2.15 13.17
N GLN A 62 -0.66 2.91 12.44
CA GLN A 62 -2.11 2.89 12.60
C GLN A 62 -2.72 1.53 12.24
N TRP A 63 -2.17 0.88 11.21
CA TRP A 63 -2.58 -0.48 10.82
C TRP A 63 -1.35 -1.35 10.64
N THR A 64 -1.20 -2.35 11.49
CA THR A 64 -0.15 -3.37 11.35
C THR A 64 -0.69 -4.54 10.55
N LEU A 65 0.06 -4.95 9.53
CA LEU A 65 -0.29 -6.05 8.66
C LEU A 65 0.05 -7.40 9.32
N ALA A 66 -0.85 -8.35 9.18
CA ALA A 66 -0.62 -9.74 9.52
C ALA A 66 0.35 -10.39 8.53
N GLU A 67 0.75 -11.63 8.81
CA GLU A 67 1.53 -12.41 7.84
C GLU A 67 0.77 -12.56 6.52
N ARG A 68 1.38 -12.02 5.47
CA ARG A 68 0.94 -12.18 4.10
C ARG A 68 2.16 -12.19 3.21
N TRP A 69 2.31 -13.24 2.41
CA TRP A 69 3.33 -13.30 1.37
C TRP A 69 2.79 -12.60 0.12
N LEU A 70 3.49 -11.55 -0.31
CA LEU A 70 3.23 -10.83 -1.54
C LEU A 70 4.20 -11.33 -2.61
N GLU A 71 3.71 -12.16 -3.51
CA GLU A 71 4.46 -12.68 -4.65
C GLU A 71 4.82 -11.55 -5.63
N PRO A 72 5.86 -11.72 -6.47
CA PRO A 72 6.14 -10.82 -7.58
C PRO A 72 4.97 -10.68 -8.56
N GLY A 73 4.74 -9.45 -9.05
CA GLY A 73 3.68 -9.10 -10.01
C GLY A 73 2.41 -8.60 -9.35
#